data_AF-A0A927WVT7-F1
#
_entry.id   AF-A0A927WVT7-F1
#
_cell.length_a   1.000
_cell.length_b   1.000
_cell.length_c   1.000
_cell.angle_alpha   90.00
_cell.angle_beta   90.00
_cell.angle_gamma   90.00
#
_symmetry.space_group_name_H-M   'P 1'
#
loop_
_entity.id
_entity.type
_entity.pdbx_description
1 polymer ?
#
loop_
_entity_poly.entity_id
_entity_poly.type
_entity_poly.pdbx_seq_one_letter_code
_entity_poly.pdbx_strand_id
1 'polypeptide(L)'
;MRYAPHIGINGERVINGCGWSILCYVYDYLDFEPLKTKAYIRFLNTDSAPDILTIGTNIELYEGVKKVAMGTIVDNSNFEFILN
;
A
#
# COMPACT_ATOMS: atom_id res chain seq x y z
N MET A 1 -15.98 -16.32 -0.56
CA MET A 1 -15.66 -14.94 -0.10
C MET A 1 -14.36 -14.54 -0.76
N ARG A 2 -14.33 -13.44 -1.53
CA ARG A 2 -13.07 -12.88 -2.03
C ARG A 2 -12.36 -12.28 -0.81
N TYR A 3 -11.22 -12.85 -0.43
CA TYR A 3 -10.42 -12.37 0.70
C TYR A 3 -10.08 -10.90 0.44
N ALA A 4 -10.44 -10.01 1.37
CA ALA A 4 -9.91 -8.65 1.35
C ALA A 4 -8.38 -8.74 1.51
N PRO A 5 -7.59 -7.95 0.77
CA PRO A 5 -6.15 -7.97 0.92
C PRO A 5 -5.77 -7.63 2.36
N HIS A 6 -4.94 -8.46 2.97
CA HIS A 6 -4.40 -8.21 4.31
C HIS A 6 -3.10 -7.42 4.15
N ILE A 7 -2.92 -6.38 4.96
CA ILE A 7 -1.77 -5.49 4.86
C ILE A 7 -1.07 -5.44 6.22
N GLY A 8 0.25 -5.65 6.22
CA GLY A 8 1.11 -5.39 7.36
C GLY A 8 1.74 -4.03 7.22
N ILE A 9 1.69 -3.19 8.25
CA ILE A 9 2.37 -1.89 8.32
C ILE A 9 3.29 -1.92 9.53
N ASN A 10 4.59 -1.77 9.31
CA ASN A 10 5.62 -1.84 10.37
C ASN A 10 5.51 -3.09 11.27
N GLY A 11 5.06 -4.21 10.70
CA GLY A 11 4.89 -5.49 11.42
C GLY A 11 3.50 -5.69 12.06
N GLU A 12 2.66 -4.65 12.11
CA GLU A 12 1.29 -4.77 12.60
C GLU A 12 0.33 -5.14 11.46
N ARG A 13 -0.49 -6.17 11.68
CA ARG A 13 -1.51 -6.58 10.68
C ARG A 13 -2.73 -5.67 10.77
N VAL A 14 -2.99 -4.93 9.70
CA VAL A 14 -4.20 -4.14 9.53
C VAL A 14 -5.25 -5.00 8.85
N ILE A 15 -6.24 -5.43 9.64
CA ILE A 15 -7.31 -6.34 9.22
C ILE A 15 -8.65 -5.63 9.40
N ASN A 16 -9.09 -4.91 8.36
CA ASN A 16 -10.50 -4.60 8.08
C ASN A 16 -10.57 -3.72 6.83
N GLY A 17 -11.00 -4.35 5.73
CA GLY A 17 -11.22 -3.69 4.45
C GLY A 17 -12.45 -2.80 4.50
N CYS A 18 -12.27 -1.55 4.92
CA CYS A 18 -13.07 -0.39 4.50
C CYS A 18 -12.44 0.93 4.96
N GLY A 19 -11.85 0.96 6.16
CA GLY A 19 -11.11 2.13 6.69
C GLY A 19 -9.67 2.21 6.19
N TRP A 20 -9.05 1.06 5.93
CA TRP A 20 -7.63 0.93 5.58
C TRP A 20 -7.40 0.30 4.20
N SER A 21 -8.43 0.27 3.37
CA SER A 21 -8.30 -0.24 2.01
C SER A 21 -7.25 0.60 1.27
N ILE A 22 -6.22 -0.05 0.74
CA ILE A 22 -5.17 0.62 -0.03
C ILE A 22 -5.45 0.40 -1.52
N LEU A 23 -5.50 1.50 -2.28
CA LEU A 23 -5.41 1.43 -3.72
C LEU A 23 -3.93 1.33 -4.08
N CYS A 24 -3.53 0.20 -4.67
CA CYS A 24 -2.16 -0.06 -5.11
C CYS A 24 -2.12 -0.07 -6.64
N TYR A 25 -1.39 0.86 -7.25
CA TYR A 25 -1.21 0.93 -8.69
C TYR A 25 0.26 0.95 -9.06
N VAL A 26 0.71 -0.08 -9.80
CA VAL A 26 2.04 -0.15 -10.38
C VAL A 26 2.20 0.99 -11.39
N TYR A 27 3.23 1.81 -11.22
CA TYR A 27 3.48 2.93 -12.13
C TYR A 27 4.86 2.91 -12.80
N ASP A 28 5.83 2.16 -12.26
CA ASP A 28 7.18 2.11 -12.82
C ASP A 28 7.88 0.78 -12.48
N TYR A 29 8.45 0.14 -13.49
CA TYR A 29 9.25 -1.08 -13.34
C TYR A 29 10.72 -0.67 -13.19
N LEU A 30 11.43 -1.25 -12.22
CA LEU A 30 12.84 -0.93 -12.03
C LEU A 30 13.68 -1.76 -12.99
N ASP A 31 14.17 -1.15 -14.08
CA ASP A 31 14.99 -1.81 -15.10
C ASP A 31 16.24 -2.50 -14.51
N PHE A 32 16.79 -1.95 -13.44
CA PHE A 32 17.95 -2.46 -12.72
C PHE A 32 17.60 -3.47 -11.61
N GLU A 33 16.31 -3.65 -11.28
CA GLU A 33 15.81 -4.59 -10.28
C GLU A 33 14.48 -5.25 -10.75
N PRO A 34 14.53 -6.26 -11.63
CA PRO A 34 13.35 -6.78 -12.34
C PRO A 34 12.29 -7.46 -11.45
N LEU A 35 12.60 -7.71 -10.18
CA LEU A 35 11.66 -8.23 -9.18
C LEU A 35 11.03 -7.14 -8.31
N LYS A 36 11.38 -5.88 -8.57
CA LYS A 36 10.86 -4.71 -7.85
C LYS A 36 10.10 -3.80 -8.81
N THR A 37 9.11 -3.13 -8.24
CA THR A 37 8.22 -2.25 -8.97
C THR A 37 7.84 -1.14 -8.01
N LYS A 38 7.75 0.09 -8.51
CA LYS A 38 7.18 1.19 -7.77
C LYS A 38 5.68 1.18 -7.95
N ALA A 39 4.97 1.30 -6.84
CA ALA A 39 3.53 1.39 -6.82
C ALA A 39 3.12 2.62 -6.02
N TYR A 40 2.09 3.32 -6.50
CA TYR A 40 1.38 4.29 -5.69
C TYR A 40 0.48 3.54 -4.74
N ILE A 41 0.51 3.97 -3.48
CA ILE A 41 -0.40 3.48 -2.46
C ILE A 41 -1.17 4.64 -1.86
N ARG A 42 -2.44 4.44 -1.57
CA ARG A 42 -3.27 5.42 -0.87
C ARG A 42 -4.37 4.73 -0.07
N PHE A 43 -4.62 5.20 1.14
CA PHE A 43 -5.83 4.79 1.88
C PHE A 43 -7.09 5.35 1.22
N LEU A 44 -8.09 4.51 1.02
CA LEU A 44 -9.39 4.91 0.48
C LEU A 44 -10.22 5.74 1.47
N ASN A 45 -9.91 5.67 2.76
CA ASN A 45 -10.58 6.44 3.80
C ASN A 45 -9.54 7.14 4.67
N THR A 46 -9.13 8.32 4.21
CA THR A 46 -8.15 9.18 4.89
C THR A 46 -8.64 9.73 6.23
N ASP A 47 -9.95 9.75 6.46
CA ASP A 47 -10.54 10.28 7.71
C ASP A 47 -10.41 9.27 8.86
N SER A 48 -10.37 7.98 8.53
CA SER A 48 -10.34 6.86 9.51
C SER A 48 -8.94 6.27 9.70
N ALA A 49 -8.03 6.55 8.77
CA ALA A 49 -6.66 6.09 8.78
C ALA A 49 -5.74 7.31 8.97
N PRO A 50 -5.21 7.57 10.17
CA PRO A 50 -4.20 8.61 10.34
C PRO A 50 -3.01 8.31 9.41
N ASP A 51 -2.33 9.38 8.98
CA ASP A 51 -1.25 9.38 7.99
C ASP A 51 0.01 8.63 8.48
N ILE A 52 -0.10 7.32 8.66
CA ILE A 52 0.97 6.43 9.16
C ILE A 52 1.92 5.97 8.05
N LEU A 53 1.61 6.33 6.80
CA LEU A 53 2.43 6.03 5.63
C LEU A 53 3.44 7.16 5.44
N THR A 54 4.55 7.06 6.16
CA THR A 54 5.68 7.98 6.05
C THR A 54 6.82 7.32 5.30
N ILE A 55 7.75 8.11 4.76
CA ILE A 55 8.97 7.58 4.12
C ILE A 55 9.70 6.69 5.14
N GLY A 56 10.05 5.47 4.72
CA GLY A 56 10.64 4.45 5.58
C GLY A 56 9.63 3.46 6.17
N THR A 57 8.31 3.71 6.08
CA THR A 57 7.29 2.75 6.50
C THR A 57 7.42 1.46 5.69
N ASN A 58 7.47 0.32 6.37
CA ASN A 58 7.50 -1.00 5.76
C ASN A 58 6.07 -1.50 5.53
N ILE A 59 5.82 -2.00 4.32
CA ILE A 59 4.55 -2.58 3.93
C ILE A 59 4.73 -4.01 3.51
N GLU A 60 3.78 -4.83 3.93
CA GLU A 60 3.70 -6.24 3.58
C GLU A 60 2.30 -6.54 3.04
N LEU A 61 2.22 -7.19 1.90
CA LEU A 61 0.96 -7.62 1.29
C LEU A 61 0.76 -9.11 1.51
N TYR A 62 -0.48 -9.49 1.83
CA TYR A 62 -0.85 -10.86 2.15
C TYR A 62 -2.10 -11.31 1.39
N GLU A 63 -2.05 -12.55 0.92
CA GLU A 63 -3.21 -13.31 0.44
C GLU A 63 -3.61 -14.32 1.53
N GLY A 64 -4.65 -13.98 2.29
CA GLY A 64 -5.01 -14.71 3.50
C GLY A 64 -3.90 -14.63 4.56
N VAL A 65 -3.17 -15.73 4.79
CA VAL A 65 -2.05 -15.78 5.74
C VAL A 65 -0.67 -15.72 5.06
N LYS A 66 -0.61 -15.89 3.73
CA LYS A 66 0.64 -15.96 2.98
C LYS A 66 1.10 -14.54 2.61
N LYS A 67 2.34 -14.19 2.96
CA LYS A 67 2.99 -12.96 2.48
C LYS A 67 3.32 -13.11 0.98
N VAL A 68 2.86 -12.17 0.16
CA VAL A 68 3.02 -12.21 -1.30
C VAL A 68 3.91 -11.09 -1.84
N ALA A 69 4.00 -9.96 -1.14
CA ALA A 69 4.91 -8.88 -1.48
C ALA A 69 5.33 -8.11 -0.23
N MET A 70 6.43 -7.37 -0.35
CA MET A 70 6.88 -6.42 0.65
C MET A 70 7.52 -5.21 -0.04
N GLY A 71 7.51 -4.08 0.62
CA GLY A 71 8.11 -2.86 0.13
C GLY A 71 8.28 -1.83 1.23
N THR A 72 8.90 -0.71 0.87
CA THR A 72 9.13 0.42 1.76
C THR A 72 8.67 1.68 1.05
N ILE A 73 8.07 2.61 1.79
CA ILE A 73 7.72 3.92 1.26
C ILE A 73 8.99 4.72 1.04
N VAL A 74 9.22 5.11 -0.20
CA VAL A 74 10.43 5.85 -0.60
C VAL A 74 10.15 7.32 -0.91
N ASP A 75 8.87 7.67 -1.12
CA ASP A 75 8.47 9.04 -1.45
C ASP A 75 7.01 9.28 -1.07
N ASN A 76 6.62 10.54 -0.93
CA ASN A 76 5.24 10.98 -0.78
C ASN A 76 4.85 11.93 -1.92
N SER A 77 3.57 11.93 -2.30
CA SER A 77 3.07 12.87 -3.30
C SER A 77 1.69 13.36 -2.90
N ASN A 78 1.46 14.66 -3.05
CA ASN A 78 0.12 15.21 -2.98
C ASN A 78 -0.62 14.80 -4.26
N PHE A 79 -1.45 13.76 -4.17
CA PHE A 79 -2.27 13.33 -5.30
C PHE A 79 -3.47 14.27 -5.44
N GLU A 80 -3.34 15.31 -6.25
CA GLU A 80 -4.46 16.17 -6.65
C GLU A 80 -5.39 15.40 -7.60
N PHE A 81 -6.64 15.18 -7.19
CA PHE A 81 -7.66 14.66 -8.08
C PHE A 81 -8.02 15.76 -9.09
N ILE A 82 -7.47 15.69 -10.30
CA ILE A 82 -8.00 16.49 -11.42
C ILE A 82 -9.32 15.84 -11.83
N LEU A 83 -10.42 16.30 -11.25
CA LEU A 83 -11.76 16.00 -11.75
C LEU A 83 -11.97 16.83 -13.01
N ASN A 84 -11.85 16.19 -14.17
CA ASN A 84 -12.34 16.75 -15.44
C ASN A 84 -13.86 16.61 -15.53
#